data_AF-A0A674BB95-F1
#
_entry.id   AF-A0A674BB95-F1
#
_cell.length_a   1.000
_cell.length_b   1.000
_cell.length_c   1.000
_cell.angle_alpha   90.00
_cell.angle_beta   90.00
_cell.angle_gamma   90.00
#
_symmetry.space_group_name_H-M   'P 1'
#
loop_
_entity.id
_entity.type
_entity.pdbx_description
1 polymer ?
#
loop_
_entity_poly.entity_id
_entity_poly.type
_entity_poly.pdbx_seq_one_letter_code
_entity_poly.pdbx_strand_id
1 'polypeptide(L)'
;SVTFYPPPPKKKLPNTNKMWNKSRDVNTFCMIYLCVCVCVYVFQIPLRSDYGYKVSLFSHLHQYSRKAPLTQQLSIPSTVIHPSIVRLGLQYSQGIVVGSNARSVALLHAFKQVIRDYTTPPNEELARDLVNKLKPYISFLNQCRPLSASMGNAIKYIKKEISNIPSQFKEEEAKTKLQTCIDRYIDENVVLAAKAISKCAIEKISDGDVILVYGCSSLVNHILCEAYDKSRKFRVIVVDSRPRLEGREALRRLVQRGISCTYVLISALSYILPEVSKVFLGAHALLANGYVMSRVGTSQIALVARAFNVPVLVCCETYKFCERVQTDSFVSNELDDPDDLMVTRKGKTQLENWHDVSSLGLLNLVYDVTPPDFVDLVITDLGMIPCTSVPVVLRVKNLERGE
;
A
#
# COMPACT_ATOMS: atom_id res chain seq x y z
N SER A 1 9.52 31.34 -52.99
CA SER A 1 9.57 30.23 -53.96
C SER A 1 8.92 29.03 -53.31
N VAL A 2 7.64 28.83 -53.61
CA VAL A 2 6.81 27.73 -53.12
C VAL A 2 6.77 26.67 -54.22
N THR A 3 7.12 25.43 -53.91
CA THR A 3 6.98 24.28 -54.84
C THR A 3 5.98 23.29 -54.25
N PHE A 4 4.80 23.27 -54.88
CA PHE A 4 3.71 22.31 -54.66
C PHE A 4 3.95 21.05 -55.51
N TYR A 5 3.72 19.87 -54.93
CA TYR A 5 3.56 18.61 -55.68
C TYR A 5 2.07 18.34 -55.95
N PRO A 6 1.69 17.82 -57.14
CA PRO A 6 0.30 17.62 -57.54
C PRO A 6 -0.32 16.30 -57.01
N PRO A 7 -1.66 16.22 -56.85
CA PRO A 7 -2.35 15.01 -56.40
C PRO A 7 -2.67 14.02 -57.54
N PRO A 8 -2.80 12.70 -57.25
CA PRO A 8 -3.09 11.67 -58.25
C PRO A 8 -4.59 11.58 -58.65
N PRO A 9 -4.92 10.96 -59.80
CA PRO A 9 -6.24 11.06 -60.43
C PRO A 9 -7.31 10.12 -59.83
N LYS A 10 -8.56 10.62 -59.79
CA LYS A 10 -9.78 9.92 -59.36
C LYS A 10 -10.19 8.83 -60.35
N LYS A 11 -10.41 7.59 -59.89
CA LYS A 11 -11.06 6.52 -60.67
C LYS A 11 -12.53 6.35 -60.24
N LYS A 12 -13.39 6.21 -61.25
CA LYS A 12 -14.86 6.13 -61.21
C LYS A 12 -15.37 4.81 -60.59
N LEU A 13 -16.42 4.92 -59.78
CA LEU A 13 -17.29 3.82 -59.33
C LEU A 13 -18.23 3.35 -60.46
N PRO A 14 -18.52 2.04 -60.58
CA PRO A 14 -19.70 1.55 -61.30
C PRO A 14 -20.86 1.18 -60.36
N ASN A 15 -22.06 1.40 -60.90
CA ASN A 15 -23.40 1.32 -60.31
C ASN A 15 -23.81 -0.01 -59.66
N THR A 16 -24.59 0.12 -58.59
CA THR A 16 -25.51 -0.87 -58.02
C THR A 16 -26.79 -0.99 -58.86
N ASN A 17 -27.08 -2.16 -59.43
CA ASN A 17 -28.42 -2.76 -59.61
C ASN A 17 -28.38 -4.00 -60.51
N LYS A 18 -29.17 -5.04 -60.15
CA LYS A 18 -29.20 -6.45 -60.61
C LYS A 18 -28.38 -7.36 -59.68
N MET A 19 -28.91 -8.32 -58.94
CA MET A 19 -30.16 -9.06 -58.98
C MET A 19 -30.49 -9.56 -57.56
N TRP A 20 -31.72 -9.29 -57.11
CA TRP A 20 -32.40 -10.12 -56.12
C TRP A 20 -32.84 -11.44 -56.79
N ASN A 21 -33.05 -12.47 -55.95
CA ASN A 21 -33.67 -13.78 -56.21
C ASN A 21 -32.78 -14.96 -56.62
N LYS A 22 -32.29 -15.68 -55.61
CA LYS A 22 -32.62 -17.11 -55.38
C LYS A 22 -32.14 -17.55 -53.99
N SER A 23 -33.09 -17.71 -53.06
CA SER A 23 -33.42 -18.98 -52.37
C SER A 23 -32.35 -19.43 -51.36
N ARG A 24 -32.47 -19.07 -50.08
CA ARG A 24 -33.21 -19.82 -49.03
C ARG A 24 -32.81 -21.30 -49.03
N ASP A 25 -31.78 -21.64 -48.23
CA ASP A 25 -31.60 -22.92 -47.50
C ASP A 25 -30.22 -23.03 -46.83
N VAL A 26 -29.78 -22.01 -46.08
CA VAL A 26 -28.53 -22.09 -45.28
C VAL A 26 -28.69 -21.57 -43.84
N ASN A 27 -29.84 -20.98 -43.48
CA ASN A 27 -30.01 -20.31 -42.17
C ASN A 27 -30.53 -21.19 -41.03
N THR A 28 -30.77 -22.48 -41.24
CA THR A 28 -31.23 -23.37 -40.15
C THR A 28 -30.10 -24.21 -39.55
N PHE A 29 -28.97 -24.37 -40.25
CA PHE A 29 -27.81 -25.11 -39.72
C PHE A 29 -26.82 -24.26 -38.92
N CYS A 30 -26.84 -22.93 -39.11
CA CYS A 30 -25.94 -22.02 -38.39
C CYS A 30 -26.45 -21.62 -36.98
N MET A 31 -27.72 -21.92 -36.66
CA MET A 31 -28.33 -21.62 -35.35
C MET A 31 -28.08 -22.73 -34.30
N ILE A 32 -27.67 -23.94 -34.72
CA ILE A 32 -27.39 -25.04 -33.79
C ILE A 32 -25.92 -25.05 -33.35
N TYR A 33 -25.00 -24.53 -34.18
CA TYR A 33 -23.58 -24.38 -33.81
C TYR A 33 -23.29 -23.14 -32.94
N LEU A 34 -24.24 -22.20 -32.82
CA LEU A 34 -24.09 -21.04 -31.94
C LEU A 34 -24.50 -21.31 -30.48
N CYS A 35 -24.97 -22.53 -30.16
CA CYS A 35 -25.51 -22.88 -28.85
C CYS A 35 -24.61 -23.83 -28.02
N VAL A 36 -23.37 -24.07 -28.45
CA VAL A 36 -22.36 -24.82 -27.67
C VAL A 36 -21.00 -24.12 -27.69
N CYS A 37 -20.98 -22.79 -27.78
CA CYS A 37 -19.88 -22.03 -27.22
C CYS A 37 -20.20 -21.84 -25.75
N VAL A 38 -19.78 -22.79 -24.92
CA VAL A 38 -19.72 -22.62 -23.46
C VAL A 38 -19.02 -21.29 -23.23
N CYS A 39 -19.82 -20.29 -22.86
CA CYS A 39 -19.32 -19.02 -22.40
C CYS A 39 -18.53 -19.30 -21.13
N VAL A 40 -17.23 -19.51 -21.26
CA VAL A 40 -16.29 -19.17 -20.21
C VAL A 40 -16.28 -17.64 -20.17
N TYR A 41 -17.33 -17.05 -19.61
CA TYR A 41 -17.28 -15.67 -19.14
C TYR A 41 -16.23 -15.68 -18.03
N VAL A 42 -14.98 -15.37 -18.39
CA VAL A 42 -14.04 -14.84 -17.42
C VAL A 42 -14.65 -13.51 -16.99
N PHE A 43 -15.43 -13.52 -15.91
CA PHE A 43 -15.92 -12.30 -15.28
C PHE A 43 -14.69 -11.52 -14.83
N GLN A 44 -14.23 -10.62 -15.69
CA GLN A 44 -13.11 -9.73 -15.41
C GLN A 44 -13.58 -8.69 -14.41
N ILE A 45 -12.80 -8.51 -13.35
CA ILE A 45 -13.02 -7.45 -12.37
C ILE A 45 -12.91 -6.11 -13.13
N PRO A 46 -13.96 -5.28 -13.14
CA PRO A 46 -13.92 -4.02 -13.87
C PRO A 46 -12.85 -3.10 -13.26
N LEU A 47 -12.13 -2.36 -14.11
CA LEU A 47 -11.20 -1.35 -13.63
C LEU A 47 -11.99 -0.19 -13.03
N ARG A 48 -11.54 0.32 -11.87
CA ARG A 48 -12.10 1.54 -11.30
C ARG A 48 -11.78 2.72 -12.21
N SER A 49 -12.78 3.57 -12.43
CA SER A 49 -12.57 4.84 -13.10
C SER A 49 -11.74 5.78 -12.23
N ASP A 50 -10.78 6.46 -12.85
CA ASP A 50 -10.09 7.57 -12.21
C ASP A 50 -11.09 8.69 -11.87
N TYR A 51 -10.87 9.37 -10.74
CA TYR A 51 -11.75 10.40 -10.21
C TYR A 51 -11.09 11.77 -10.22
N GLY A 52 -11.75 12.73 -10.86
CA GLY A 52 -11.34 14.13 -10.91
C GLY A 52 -10.23 14.45 -11.91
N TYR A 53 -9.80 15.70 -11.90
CA TYR A 53 -8.68 16.19 -12.72
C TYR A 53 -7.34 15.78 -12.10
N LYS A 54 -6.51 15.05 -12.85
CA LYS A 54 -5.17 14.67 -12.42
C LYS A 54 -4.16 15.77 -12.75
N VAL A 55 -3.33 16.09 -11.77
CA VAL A 55 -2.14 16.92 -11.99
C VAL A 55 -1.21 16.21 -12.98
N SER A 56 -0.72 16.94 -14.00
CA SER A 56 0.06 16.37 -15.11
C SER A 56 1.27 15.54 -14.68
N LEU A 57 1.95 15.92 -13.57
CA LEU A 57 3.09 15.18 -13.05
C LEU A 57 2.72 13.79 -12.51
N PHE A 58 1.45 13.56 -12.18
CA PHE A 58 0.92 12.35 -11.57
C PHE A 58 -0.11 11.65 -12.45
N SER A 59 -0.15 11.95 -13.75
CA SER A 59 -1.12 11.36 -14.68
C SER A 59 -0.97 9.83 -14.81
N HIS A 60 0.23 9.31 -14.54
CA HIS A 60 0.53 7.87 -14.50
C HIS A 60 0.04 7.16 -13.22
N LEU A 61 -0.29 7.91 -12.16
CA LEU A 61 -0.83 7.34 -10.93
C LEU A 61 -2.35 7.28 -10.98
N HIS A 62 -2.94 6.23 -10.44
CA HIS A 62 -4.38 6.12 -10.31
C HIS A 62 -4.90 6.94 -9.12
N GLN A 63 -5.99 7.68 -9.34
CA GLN A 63 -6.64 8.48 -8.31
C GLN A 63 -8.10 8.02 -8.19
N TYR A 64 -8.48 7.52 -7.02
CA TYR A 64 -9.82 6.96 -6.80
C TYR A 64 -10.54 7.70 -5.68
N SER A 65 -11.86 7.88 -5.82
CA SER A 65 -12.70 8.35 -4.71
C SER A 65 -13.13 7.20 -3.79
N ARG A 66 -13.30 7.45 -2.50
CA ARG A 66 -13.89 6.46 -1.57
C ARG A 66 -15.40 6.33 -1.70
N LYS A 67 -16.08 7.30 -2.32
CA LYS A 67 -17.55 7.31 -2.49
C LYS A 67 -18.04 6.22 -3.46
N ALA A 68 -17.19 5.78 -4.39
CA ALA A 68 -17.49 4.77 -5.40
C ALA A 68 -16.57 3.54 -5.25
N PRO A 69 -16.79 2.67 -4.25
CA PRO A 69 -16.04 1.42 -4.11
C PRO A 69 -16.34 0.45 -5.25
N LEU A 70 -15.32 -0.30 -5.67
CA LEU A 70 -15.40 -1.29 -6.75
C LEU A 70 -16.51 -2.33 -6.55
N THR A 71 -16.83 -2.64 -5.29
CA THR A 71 -17.86 -3.61 -4.92
C THR A 71 -19.30 -3.16 -5.22
N GLN A 72 -19.56 -1.87 -5.45
CA GLN A 72 -20.89 -1.41 -5.91
C GLN A 72 -21.22 -1.95 -7.31
N GLN A 73 -20.20 -2.23 -8.12
CA GLN A 73 -20.34 -2.76 -9.47
C GLN A 73 -20.29 -4.30 -9.51
N LEU A 74 -20.03 -4.95 -8.37
CA LEU A 74 -19.97 -6.41 -8.28
C LEU A 74 -21.32 -6.95 -7.79
N SER A 75 -21.97 -7.77 -8.61
CA SER A 75 -23.18 -8.50 -8.24
C SER A 75 -22.89 -9.48 -7.10
N ILE A 76 -23.77 -9.49 -6.08
CA ILE A 76 -23.53 -10.16 -4.79
C ILE A 76 -23.52 -11.71 -4.84
N PRO A 77 -24.09 -12.46 -5.80
CA PRO A 77 -23.92 -13.91 -5.81
C PRO A 77 -22.83 -14.39 -6.78
N SER A 78 -21.74 -14.89 -6.18
CA SER A 78 -20.99 -16.10 -6.58
C SER A 78 -19.71 -16.00 -7.46
N THR A 79 -18.62 -16.52 -6.87
CA THR A 79 -17.49 -17.31 -7.42
C THR A 79 -16.15 -16.67 -7.82
N VAL A 80 -16.04 -15.41 -8.23
CA VAL A 80 -14.71 -14.95 -8.75
C VAL A 80 -13.71 -14.65 -7.64
N ILE A 81 -14.13 -13.96 -6.57
CA ILE A 81 -13.25 -13.51 -5.49
C ILE A 81 -13.73 -14.07 -4.15
N HIS A 82 -12.78 -14.58 -3.35
CA HIS A 82 -13.09 -15.13 -2.05
C HIS A 82 -13.70 -14.07 -1.10
N PRO A 83 -14.74 -14.38 -0.30
CA PRO A 83 -15.41 -13.41 0.55
C PRO A 83 -14.48 -12.68 1.54
N SER A 84 -13.47 -13.38 2.08
CA SER A 84 -12.48 -12.75 2.97
C SER A 84 -11.65 -11.67 2.26
N ILE A 85 -11.36 -11.85 0.96
CA ILE A 85 -10.62 -10.90 0.13
C ILE A 85 -11.49 -9.70 -0.22
N VAL A 86 -12.78 -9.92 -0.53
CA VAL A 86 -13.73 -8.82 -0.75
C VAL A 86 -13.86 -7.96 0.50
N ARG A 87 -14.05 -8.58 1.68
CA ARG A 87 -14.10 -7.88 2.97
C ARG A 87 -12.84 -7.06 3.21
N LEU A 88 -11.67 -7.62 2.94
CA LEU A 88 -10.40 -6.93 3.11
C LEU A 88 -10.25 -5.74 2.14
N GLY A 89 -10.64 -5.92 0.87
CA GLY A 89 -10.63 -4.85 -0.13
C GLY A 89 -11.52 -3.67 0.27
N LEU A 90 -12.70 -3.94 0.82
CA LEU A 90 -13.60 -2.93 1.40
C LEU A 90 -12.90 -2.18 2.55
N GLN A 91 -12.34 -2.91 3.52
CA GLN A 91 -11.63 -2.32 4.66
C GLN A 91 -10.43 -1.44 4.24
N TYR A 92 -9.73 -1.81 3.16
CA TYR A 92 -8.65 -0.98 2.60
C TYR A 92 -9.17 0.26 1.90
N SER A 93 -10.17 0.12 1.00
CA SER A 93 -10.71 1.23 0.23
C SER A 93 -11.38 2.30 1.10
N GLN A 94 -12.04 1.90 2.18
CA GLN A 94 -12.67 2.79 3.16
C GLN A 94 -11.67 3.39 4.16
N GLY A 95 -10.41 2.97 4.14
CA GLY A 95 -9.41 3.46 5.10
C GLY A 95 -9.65 3.00 6.54
N ILE A 96 -10.30 1.84 6.75
CA ILE A 96 -10.44 1.24 8.08
C ILE A 96 -9.10 0.62 8.52
N VAL A 97 -8.43 -0.09 7.59
CA VAL A 97 -7.11 -0.68 7.83
C VAL A 97 -6.04 0.11 7.05
N VAL A 98 -5.28 0.93 7.78
CA VAL A 98 -4.44 1.97 7.18
C VAL A 98 -2.94 1.71 7.32
N GLY A 99 -2.49 1.33 8.52
CA GLY A 99 -1.06 1.18 8.84
C GLY A 99 -0.37 0.04 8.08
N SER A 100 0.92 0.20 7.77
CA SER A 100 1.69 -0.77 6.97
C SER A 100 1.66 -2.20 7.56
N ASN A 101 1.87 -2.32 8.89
CA ASN A 101 1.80 -3.61 9.59
C ASN A 101 0.38 -4.17 9.60
N ALA A 102 -0.60 -3.36 9.97
CA ALA A 102 -2.00 -3.78 10.06
C ALA A 102 -2.52 -4.29 8.71
N ARG A 103 -2.15 -3.62 7.61
CA ARG A 103 -2.48 -4.07 6.25
C ARG A 103 -1.84 -5.43 5.96
N SER A 104 -0.54 -5.59 6.19
CA SER A 104 0.17 -6.86 5.94
C SER A 104 -0.40 -8.02 6.75
N VAL A 105 -0.68 -7.81 8.04
CA VAL A 105 -1.26 -8.83 8.93
C VAL A 105 -2.68 -9.20 8.49
N ALA A 106 -3.52 -8.21 8.16
CA ALA A 106 -4.87 -8.47 7.66
C ALA A 106 -4.88 -9.24 6.32
N LEU A 107 -3.92 -8.95 5.43
CA LEU A 107 -3.72 -9.70 4.19
C LEU A 107 -3.40 -11.17 4.46
N LEU A 108 -2.45 -11.41 5.35
CA LEU A 108 -2.03 -12.77 5.70
C LEU A 108 -3.14 -13.56 6.36
N HIS A 109 -3.95 -12.95 7.24
CA HIS A 109 -5.15 -13.60 7.77
C HIS A 109 -6.18 -13.89 6.69
N ALA A 110 -6.39 -12.99 5.72
CA ALA A 110 -7.29 -13.26 4.60
C ALA A 110 -6.79 -14.41 3.73
N PHE A 111 -5.48 -14.51 3.48
CA PHE A 111 -4.86 -15.64 2.80
C PHE A 111 -5.00 -16.95 3.57
N LYS A 112 -4.90 -16.94 4.91
CA LYS A 112 -5.20 -18.14 5.72
C LYS A 112 -6.63 -18.64 5.48
N GLN A 113 -7.61 -17.74 5.45
CA GLN A 113 -8.99 -18.12 5.15
C GLN A 113 -9.12 -18.70 3.74
N VAL A 114 -8.50 -18.06 2.74
CA VAL A 114 -8.48 -18.56 1.36
C VAL A 114 -7.87 -19.96 1.25
N ILE A 115 -6.76 -20.21 1.95
CA ILE A 115 -6.06 -21.50 1.92
C ILE A 115 -6.89 -22.57 2.63
N ARG A 116 -7.55 -22.23 3.74
CA ARG A 116 -8.44 -23.15 4.45
C ARG A 116 -9.63 -23.56 3.59
N ASP A 117 -10.23 -22.60 2.91
CA ASP A 117 -11.44 -22.79 2.11
C ASP A 117 -11.13 -23.24 0.66
N TYR A 118 -9.84 -23.49 0.34
CA TYR A 118 -9.38 -23.95 -0.96
C TYR A 118 -9.65 -25.45 -1.16
N THR A 119 -9.84 -25.87 -2.42
CA THR A 119 -9.94 -27.28 -2.81
C THR A 119 -9.19 -27.47 -4.13
N THR A 120 -8.36 -28.51 -4.21
CA THR A 120 -7.58 -28.78 -5.42
C THR A 120 -8.48 -29.42 -6.49
N PRO A 121 -8.54 -28.87 -7.72
CA PRO A 121 -9.28 -29.50 -8.80
C PRO A 121 -8.62 -30.82 -9.21
N PRO A 122 -9.41 -31.80 -9.72
CA PRO A 122 -8.86 -33.05 -10.19
C PRO A 122 -7.87 -32.80 -11.33
N ASN A 123 -6.69 -33.44 -11.28
CA ASN A 123 -5.59 -33.35 -12.25
C ASN A 123 -4.70 -32.09 -12.18
N GLU A 124 -4.86 -31.24 -11.17
CA GLU A 124 -3.97 -30.10 -10.93
C GLU A 124 -3.13 -30.29 -9.67
N GLU A 125 -1.96 -29.67 -9.66
CA GLU A 125 -1.12 -29.58 -8.46
C GLU A 125 -1.54 -28.38 -7.62
N LEU A 126 -1.72 -28.60 -6.31
CA LEU A 126 -2.10 -27.55 -5.36
C LEU A 126 -1.20 -26.31 -5.48
N ALA A 127 0.11 -26.50 -5.57
CA ALA A 127 1.06 -25.40 -5.63
C ALA A 127 0.83 -24.49 -6.85
N ARG A 128 0.59 -25.09 -8.02
CA ARG A 128 0.40 -24.36 -9.28
C ARG A 128 -0.95 -23.66 -9.32
N ASP A 129 -2.03 -24.37 -9.00
CA ASP A 129 -3.38 -23.79 -9.06
C ASP A 129 -3.58 -22.72 -8.00
N LEU A 130 -3.12 -22.93 -6.76
CA LEU A 130 -3.25 -21.94 -5.69
C LEU A 130 -2.52 -20.63 -6.03
N VAL A 131 -1.31 -20.68 -6.60
CA VAL A 131 -0.60 -19.48 -7.05
C VAL A 131 -1.38 -18.75 -8.13
N ASN A 132 -2.00 -19.47 -9.07
CA ASN A 132 -2.84 -18.88 -10.11
C ASN A 132 -4.12 -18.26 -9.55
N LYS A 133 -4.75 -18.90 -8.56
CA LYS A 133 -5.96 -18.42 -7.89
C LYS A 133 -5.72 -17.17 -7.04
N LEU A 134 -4.51 -17.01 -6.48
CA LEU A 134 -4.14 -15.81 -5.74
C LEU A 134 -3.92 -14.58 -6.63
N LYS A 135 -3.54 -14.74 -7.91
CA LYS A 135 -3.30 -13.60 -8.83
C LYS A 135 -4.50 -12.65 -8.96
N PRO A 136 -5.73 -13.11 -9.29
CA PRO A 136 -6.89 -12.22 -9.37
C PRO A 136 -7.23 -11.58 -8.02
N TYR A 137 -7.00 -12.28 -6.89
CA TYR A 137 -7.24 -11.72 -5.55
C TYR A 137 -6.30 -10.56 -5.24
N ILE A 138 -5.01 -10.71 -5.57
CA ILE A 138 -4.01 -9.65 -5.40
C ILE A 138 -4.32 -8.46 -6.31
N SER A 139 -4.72 -8.73 -7.56
CA SER A 139 -5.11 -7.68 -8.52
C SER A 139 -6.32 -6.89 -8.01
N PHE A 140 -7.35 -7.58 -7.53
CA PHE A 140 -8.51 -6.97 -6.88
C PHE A 140 -8.11 -6.05 -5.72
N LEU A 141 -7.30 -6.54 -4.79
CA LEU A 141 -6.86 -5.76 -3.63
C LEU A 141 -6.06 -4.53 -4.06
N ASN A 142 -5.21 -4.65 -5.09
CA ASN A 142 -4.43 -3.54 -5.63
C ASN A 142 -5.32 -2.46 -6.28
N GLN A 143 -6.43 -2.85 -6.92
CA GLN A 143 -7.43 -1.93 -7.46
C GLN A 143 -8.27 -1.26 -6.35
N CYS A 144 -8.54 -1.96 -5.24
CA CYS A 144 -9.18 -1.35 -4.08
C CYS A 144 -8.30 -0.27 -3.45
N ARG A 145 -7.01 -0.57 -3.29
CA ARG A 145 -5.98 0.35 -2.78
C ARG A 145 -4.58 -0.17 -3.16
N PRO A 146 -3.68 0.68 -3.69
CA PRO A 146 -2.33 0.26 -4.04
C PRO A 146 -1.62 -0.47 -2.91
N LEU A 147 -0.98 -1.61 -3.22
CA LEU A 147 -0.33 -2.46 -2.22
C LEU A 147 0.87 -1.76 -1.57
N SER A 148 1.04 -1.93 -0.26
CA SER A 148 2.24 -1.48 0.43
C SER A 148 3.45 -2.37 0.11
N ALA A 149 4.67 -1.85 0.30
CA ALA A 149 5.89 -2.65 0.16
C ALA A 149 5.87 -3.88 1.09
N SER A 150 5.38 -3.70 2.33
CA SER A 150 5.19 -4.78 3.31
C SER A 150 4.30 -5.91 2.79
N MET A 151 3.17 -5.56 2.16
CA MET A 151 2.26 -6.52 1.54
C MET A 151 2.90 -7.19 0.33
N GLY A 152 3.62 -6.44 -0.50
CA GLY A 152 4.35 -6.98 -1.65
C GLY A 152 5.36 -8.06 -1.25
N ASN A 153 6.15 -7.79 -0.21
CA ASN A 153 7.12 -8.74 0.34
C ASN A 153 6.44 -9.95 0.97
N ALA A 154 5.34 -9.76 1.71
CA ALA A 154 4.55 -10.86 2.25
C ALA A 154 3.96 -11.74 1.15
N ILE A 155 3.46 -11.15 0.05
CA ILE A 155 2.94 -11.89 -1.11
C ILE A 155 4.07 -12.69 -1.79
N LYS A 156 5.26 -12.09 -1.98
CA LYS A 156 6.43 -12.78 -2.52
C LYS A 156 6.78 -13.99 -1.65
N TYR A 157 6.84 -13.80 -0.33
CA TYR A 157 7.11 -14.86 0.64
C TYR A 157 6.10 -16.01 0.55
N ILE A 158 4.81 -15.71 0.59
CA ILE A 158 3.76 -16.76 0.53
C ILE A 158 3.76 -17.49 -0.81
N LYS A 159 3.97 -16.80 -1.94
CA LYS A 159 4.09 -17.47 -3.25
C LYS A 159 5.26 -18.44 -3.28
N LYS A 160 6.40 -18.06 -2.69
CA LYS A 160 7.58 -18.93 -2.59
C LYS A 160 7.29 -20.17 -1.72
N GLU A 161 6.68 -19.97 -0.55
CA GLU A 161 6.30 -21.08 0.33
C GLU A 161 5.34 -22.06 -0.34
N ILE A 162 4.39 -21.56 -1.14
CA ILE A 162 3.47 -22.40 -1.93
C ILE A 162 4.24 -23.21 -2.99
N SER A 163 5.16 -22.59 -3.72
CA SER A 163 5.99 -23.28 -4.73
C SER A 163 6.93 -24.34 -4.13
N ASN A 164 7.34 -24.16 -2.86
CA ASN A 164 8.23 -25.07 -2.16
C ASN A 164 7.50 -26.24 -1.47
N ILE A 165 6.19 -26.39 -1.66
CA ILE A 165 5.44 -27.53 -1.12
C ILE A 165 5.78 -28.79 -1.93
N PRO A 166 6.25 -29.87 -1.27
CA PRO A 166 6.47 -31.14 -1.94
C PRO A 166 5.17 -31.73 -2.50
N SER A 167 5.21 -32.25 -3.73
CA SER A 167 4.06 -32.87 -4.41
C SER A 167 3.51 -34.12 -3.70
N GLN A 168 4.31 -34.75 -2.84
CA GLN A 168 3.92 -35.92 -2.06
C GLN A 168 2.96 -35.62 -0.89
N PHE A 169 2.75 -34.36 -0.53
CA PHE A 169 1.84 -34.02 0.57
C PHE A 169 0.38 -34.13 0.17
N LYS A 170 -0.44 -34.64 1.11
CA LYS A 170 -1.89 -34.55 0.99
C LYS A 170 -2.32 -33.08 1.09
N GLU A 171 -3.45 -32.76 0.47
CA GLU A 171 -4.01 -31.41 0.44
C GLU A 171 -4.12 -30.79 1.86
N GLU A 172 -4.68 -31.53 2.82
CA GLU A 172 -4.87 -31.05 4.20
C GLU A 172 -3.55 -30.81 4.94
N GLU A 173 -2.54 -31.65 4.68
CA GLU A 173 -1.18 -31.48 5.25
C GLU A 173 -0.51 -30.24 4.66
N ALA A 174 -0.63 -30.04 3.35
CA ALA A 174 -0.12 -28.85 2.65
C ALA A 174 -0.79 -27.56 3.15
N LYS A 175 -2.13 -27.55 3.29
CA LYS A 175 -2.88 -26.42 3.86
C LYS A 175 -2.45 -26.10 5.29
N THR A 176 -2.29 -27.12 6.13
CA THR A 176 -1.86 -26.96 7.52
C THR A 176 -0.46 -26.37 7.58
N LYS A 177 0.48 -26.89 6.78
CA LYS A 177 1.85 -26.36 6.68
C LYS A 177 1.84 -24.88 6.25
N LEU A 178 1.08 -24.52 5.22
CA LEU A 178 0.97 -23.14 4.75
C LEU A 178 0.39 -22.19 5.81
N GLN A 179 -0.64 -22.62 6.53
CA GLN A 179 -1.23 -21.82 7.61
C GLN A 179 -0.22 -21.58 8.74
N THR A 180 0.54 -22.61 9.13
CA THR A 180 1.63 -22.50 10.10
C THR A 180 2.74 -21.58 9.60
N CYS A 181 3.12 -21.66 8.31
CA CYS A 181 4.09 -20.72 7.73
C CYS A 181 3.61 -19.27 7.80
N ILE A 182 2.32 -19.00 7.58
CA ILE A 182 1.76 -17.65 7.73
C ILE A 182 1.82 -17.19 9.18
N ASP A 183 1.41 -18.02 10.14
CA ASP A 183 1.44 -17.67 11.57
C ASP A 183 2.86 -17.38 12.04
N ARG A 184 3.82 -18.23 11.67
CA ARG A 184 5.24 -18.04 11.94
C ARG A 184 5.77 -16.75 11.31
N TYR A 185 5.37 -16.44 10.08
CA TYR A 185 5.79 -15.18 9.43
C TYR A 185 5.30 -13.95 10.21
N ILE A 186 4.03 -13.95 10.66
CA ILE A 186 3.47 -12.85 11.45
C ILE A 186 4.19 -12.72 12.79
N ASP A 187 4.40 -13.84 13.49
CA ASP A 187 5.04 -13.82 14.81
C ASP A 187 6.49 -13.34 14.71
N GLU A 188 7.30 -13.94 13.83
CA GLU A 188 8.72 -13.61 13.68
C GLU A 188 8.93 -12.20 13.12
N ASN A 189 8.32 -11.87 11.97
CA ASN A 189 8.65 -10.66 11.22
C ASN A 189 7.88 -9.42 11.69
N VAL A 190 6.78 -9.58 12.45
CA VAL A 190 5.98 -8.44 12.95
C VAL A 190 6.06 -8.34 14.47
N VAL A 191 5.74 -9.41 15.20
CA VAL A 191 5.61 -9.35 16.67
C VAL A 191 6.98 -9.37 17.36
N LEU A 192 7.82 -10.36 17.07
CA LEU A 192 9.16 -10.47 17.65
C LEU A 192 10.07 -9.35 17.14
N ALA A 193 9.97 -9.01 15.85
CA ALA A 193 10.67 -7.86 15.28
C ALA A 193 10.33 -6.54 16.01
N ALA A 194 9.03 -6.27 16.29
CA ALA A 194 8.63 -5.08 17.02
C ALA A 194 9.21 -5.05 18.46
N LYS A 195 9.24 -6.19 19.15
CA LYS A 195 9.87 -6.31 20.48
C LYS A 195 11.37 -6.06 20.43
N ALA A 196 12.06 -6.60 19.42
CA ALA A 196 13.51 -6.40 19.24
C ALA A 196 13.83 -4.93 18.98
N ILE A 197 13.11 -4.29 18.05
CA ILE A 197 13.26 -2.86 17.75
C ILE A 197 12.97 -2.02 19.00
N SER A 198 11.94 -2.36 19.77
CA SER A 198 11.58 -1.66 21.00
C SER A 198 12.70 -1.68 22.03
N LYS A 199 13.29 -2.86 22.28
CA LYS A 199 14.45 -2.98 23.17
C LYS A 199 15.61 -2.07 22.75
N CYS A 200 16.01 -2.13 21.47
CA CYS A 200 17.08 -1.26 20.96
C CYS A 200 16.72 0.23 21.03
N ALA A 201 15.50 0.59 20.68
CA ALA A 201 15.06 1.99 20.67
C ALA A 201 15.03 2.61 22.08
N ILE A 202 14.63 1.85 23.09
CA ILE A 202 14.59 2.31 24.49
C ILE A 202 15.99 2.64 25.02
N GLU A 203 17.04 1.98 24.54
CA GLU A 203 18.43 2.31 24.91
C GLU A 203 18.84 3.71 24.42
N LYS A 204 18.17 4.26 23.40
CA LYS A 204 18.40 5.62 22.90
C LYS A 204 17.53 6.69 23.57
N ILE A 205 16.60 6.28 24.42
CA ILE A 205 15.75 7.19 25.21
C ILE A 205 16.38 7.39 26.58
N SER A 206 16.72 8.65 26.88
CA SER A 206 17.31 9.10 28.14
C SER A 206 16.29 9.88 28.95
N ASP A 207 16.51 9.95 30.26
CA ASP A 207 15.64 10.73 31.14
C ASP A 207 15.79 12.23 30.83
N GLY A 208 14.66 12.94 30.78
CA GLY A 208 14.57 14.34 30.38
C GLY A 208 14.35 14.55 28.88
N ASP A 209 14.31 13.49 28.07
CA ASP A 209 14.12 13.62 26.63
C ASP A 209 12.76 14.22 26.24
N VAL A 210 12.80 14.97 25.14
CA VAL A 210 11.64 15.51 24.45
C VAL A 210 11.58 14.85 23.08
N ILE A 211 10.68 13.88 22.93
CA ILE A 211 10.61 13.03 21.74
C ILE A 211 9.54 13.57 20.79
N LEU A 212 9.92 13.87 19.55
CA LEU A 212 8.96 14.23 18.50
C LEU A 212 8.57 12.99 17.69
N VAL A 213 7.28 12.84 17.44
CA VAL A 213 6.71 11.80 16.56
C VAL A 213 5.79 12.41 15.51
N TYR A 214 5.61 11.72 14.40
CA TYR A 214 4.76 12.17 13.28
C TYR A 214 3.75 11.13 12.83
N GLY A 215 2.49 11.57 12.65
CA GLY A 215 1.39 10.72 12.20
C GLY A 215 1.06 9.60 13.20
N CYS A 216 0.62 8.44 12.70
CA CYS A 216 0.29 7.29 13.55
C CYS A 216 1.08 6.02 13.16
N SER A 217 2.25 5.85 13.77
CA SER A 217 3.03 4.61 13.70
C SER A 217 2.70 3.69 14.87
N SER A 218 2.25 2.46 14.59
CA SER A 218 1.99 1.47 15.64
C SER A 218 3.28 1.05 16.36
N LEU A 219 4.39 0.96 15.62
CA LEU A 219 5.70 0.58 16.16
C LEU A 219 6.24 1.67 17.09
N VAL A 220 6.25 2.94 16.66
CA VAL A 220 6.73 4.05 17.49
C VAL A 220 5.87 4.22 18.74
N ASN A 221 4.54 4.11 18.62
CA ASN A 221 3.67 4.11 19.80
C ASN A 221 4.00 2.96 20.76
N HIS A 222 4.28 1.76 20.24
CA HIS A 222 4.66 0.61 21.07
C HIS A 222 5.97 0.86 21.81
N ILE A 223 6.98 1.40 21.13
CA ILE A 223 8.28 1.78 21.71
C ILE A 223 8.10 2.77 22.86
N LEU A 224 7.33 3.84 22.64
CA LEU A 224 7.10 4.87 23.66
C LEU A 224 6.31 4.34 24.86
N CYS A 225 5.30 3.49 24.63
CA CYS A 225 4.59 2.84 25.74
C CYS A 225 5.52 1.95 26.56
N GLU A 226 6.34 1.12 25.90
CA GLU A 226 7.26 0.22 26.61
C GLU A 226 8.40 0.99 27.31
N ALA A 227 8.87 2.10 26.73
CA ALA A 227 9.84 2.99 27.38
C ALA A 227 9.26 3.56 28.69
N TYR A 228 7.99 3.99 28.65
CA TYR A 228 7.28 4.50 29.82
C TYR A 228 7.05 3.41 30.87
N ASP A 229 6.63 2.21 30.46
CA ASP A 229 6.45 1.06 31.36
C ASP A 229 7.78 0.67 32.05
N LYS A 230 8.93 0.89 31.40
CA LYS A 230 10.28 0.76 31.98
C LYS A 230 10.74 1.98 32.79
N SER A 231 9.82 2.87 33.17
CA SER A 231 10.06 4.05 34.02
C SER A 231 11.02 5.09 33.44
N ARG A 232 11.17 5.17 32.10
CA ARG A 232 11.89 6.28 31.46
C ARG A 232 11.09 7.58 31.62
N LYS A 233 11.77 8.67 31.96
CA LYS A 233 11.14 9.98 32.14
C LYS A 233 11.31 10.84 30.88
N PHE A 234 10.25 10.99 30.10
CA PHE A 234 10.27 11.81 28.88
C PHE A 234 8.88 12.41 28.62
N ARG A 235 8.83 13.38 27.69
CA ARG A 235 7.56 13.88 27.13
C ARG A 235 7.56 13.75 25.62
N VAL A 236 6.37 13.72 25.02
CA VAL A 236 6.19 13.49 23.59
C VAL A 236 5.54 14.68 22.90
N ILE A 237 6.09 15.11 21.78
CA ILE A 237 5.45 16.07 20.87
C ILE A 237 4.91 15.29 19.68
N VAL A 238 3.59 15.28 19.51
CA VAL A 238 2.91 14.65 18.39
C VAL A 238 2.66 15.71 17.32
N VAL A 239 3.38 15.59 16.21
CA VAL A 239 3.16 16.40 15.01
C VAL A 239 2.14 15.70 14.12
N ASP A 240 1.16 16.47 13.62
CA ASP A 240 0.10 15.97 12.77
C ASP A 240 -0.07 16.81 11.50
N SER A 241 -0.73 16.24 10.50
CA SER A 241 -0.94 16.89 9.22
C SER A 241 -2.29 16.55 8.61
N ARG A 242 -2.76 17.47 7.76
CA ARG A 242 -3.99 17.30 6.98
C ARG A 242 -3.73 16.36 5.79
N PRO A 243 -4.77 15.68 5.27
CA PRO A 243 -6.18 15.78 5.69
C PRO A 243 -6.61 14.81 6.78
N ARG A 244 -5.97 13.65 6.90
CA ARG A 244 -6.43 12.54 7.76
C ARG A 244 -6.27 12.78 9.26
N LEU A 245 -5.33 13.63 9.68
CA LEU A 245 -5.06 13.94 11.09
C LEU A 245 -4.82 12.65 11.92
N GLU A 246 -3.99 11.76 11.38
CA GLU A 246 -3.70 10.45 11.98
C GLU A 246 -3.03 10.59 13.36
N GLY A 247 -2.30 11.69 13.61
CA GLY A 247 -1.63 11.96 14.87
C GLY A 247 -2.56 12.03 16.08
N ARG A 248 -3.85 12.36 15.89
CA ARG A 248 -4.86 12.34 16.97
C ARG A 248 -5.01 10.96 17.62
N GLU A 249 -4.92 9.90 16.83
CA GLU A 249 -5.04 8.53 17.34
C GLU A 249 -3.77 8.12 18.10
N ALA A 250 -2.59 8.55 17.64
CA ALA A 250 -1.34 8.36 18.38
C ALA A 250 -1.39 9.10 19.73
N LEU A 251 -1.80 10.37 19.73
CA LEU A 251 -1.98 11.18 20.93
C LEU A 251 -2.94 10.51 21.91
N ARG A 252 -4.11 10.05 21.44
CA ARG A 252 -5.10 9.35 22.27
C ARG A 252 -4.48 8.15 22.98
N ARG A 253 -3.70 7.32 22.29
CA ARG A 253 -3.06 6.12 22.86
C ARG A 253 -2.00 6.46 23.91
N LEU A 254 -1.18 7.48 23.65
CA LEU A 254 -0.11 7.89 24.57
C LEU A 254 -0.68 8.53 25.84
N VAL A 255 -1.66 9.42 25.71
CA VAL A 255 -2.33 10.07 26.85
C VAL A 255 -3.06 9.04 27.71
N GLN A 256 -3.69 8.03 27.10
CA GLN A 256 -4.38 6.96 27.82
C GLN A 256 -3.43 6.11 28.70
N ARG A 257 -2.12 6.14 28.41
CA ARG A 257 -1.06 5.52 29.23
C ARG A 257 -0.47 6.46 30.30
N GLY A 258 -0.87 7.73 30.33
CA GLY A 258 -0.35 8.74 31.26
C GLY A 258 0.91 9.45 30.77
N ILE A 259 1.31 9.29 29.51
CA ILE A 259 2.49 9.96 28.94
C ILE A 259 2.15 11.43 28.69
N SER A 260 3.01 12.34 29.16
CA SER A 260 2.88 13.77 28.91
C SER A 260 3.08 14.08 27.42
N CYS A 261 2.04 14.63 26.78
CA CYS A 261 2.02 14.86 25.34
C CYS A 261 1.66 16.31 24.99
N THR A 262 2.30 16.84 23.95
CA THR A 262 1.94 18.10 23.28
C THR A 262 1.52 17.79 21.85
N TYR A 263 0.48 18.44 21.34
CA TYR A 263 -0.02 18.22 19.98
C TYR A 263 0.13 19.49 19.15
N VAL A 264 0.76 19.36 17.98
CA VAL A 264 0.98 20.47 17.05
C VAL A 264 0.76 20.03 15.62
N LEU A 265 0.46 20.98 14.73
CA LEU A 265 0.44 20.71 13.30
C LEU A 265 1.83 20.90 12.71
N ILE A 266 2.09 20.26 11.56
CA ILE A 266 3.36 20.37 10.83
C ILE A 266 3.76 21.81 10.49
N SER A 267 2.81 22.74 10.40
CA SER A 267 3.07 24.17 10.20
C SER A 267 3.79 24.85 11.38
N ALA A 268 3.70 24.29 12.58
CA ALA A 268 4.37 24.78 13.78
C ALA A 268 5.69 24.05 14.08
N LEU A 269 6.19 23.24 13.13
CA LEU A 269 7.36 22.40 13.32
C LEU A 269 8.62 23.20 13.68
N SER A 270 8.90 24.30 12.96
CA SER A 270 10.07 25.15 13.22
C SER A 270 10.01 25.86 14.58
N TYR A 271 8.80 26.09 15.11
CA TYR A 271 8.59 26.71 16.42
C TYR A 271 8.89 25.74 17.55
N ILE A 272 8.50 24.47 17.41
CA ILE A 272 8.62 23.49 18.50
C ILE A 272 9.96 22.73 18.48
N LEU A 273 10.62 22.61 17.32
CA LEU A 273 11.87 21.86 17.19
C LEU A 273 13.00 22.30 18.14
N PRO A 274 13.19 23.58 18.49
CA PRO A 274 14.19 23.98 19.49
C PRO A 274 14.04 23.31 20.85
N GLU A 275 12.84 22.83 21.20
CA GLU A 275 12.63 22.08 22.44
C GLU A 275 12.86 20.57 22.31
N VAL A 276 12.94 20.05 21.09
CA VAL A 276 12.98 18.61 20.79
C VAL A 276 14.40 18.10 20.92
N SER A 277 14.60 16.99 21.64
CA SER A 277 15.90 16.34 21.76
C SER A 277 16.10 15.23 20.73
N LYS A 278 15.05 14.50 20.34
CA LYS A 278 15.11 13.38 19.39
C LYS A 278 13.84 13.26 18.57
N VAL A 279 13.95 12.91 17.29
CA VAL A 279 12.82 12.62 16.42
C VAL A 279 12.72 11.11 16.18
N PHE A 280 11.56 10.52 16.45
CA PHE A 280 11.25 9.12 16.16
C PHE A 280 10.20 9.00 15.06
N LEU A 281 10.56 8.34 13.96
CA LEU A 281 9.71 8.17 12.79
C LEU A 281 9.47 6.68 12.52
N GLY A 282 8.25 6.33 12.14
CA GLY A 282 7.97 5.01 11.57
C GLY A 282 8.14 5.04 10.06
N ALA A 283 8.80 4.04 9.48
CA ALA A 283 8.86 3.90 8.03
C ALA A 283 7.71 3.05 7.48
N HIS A 284 7.23 3.42 6.29
CA HIS A 284 6.37 2.57 5.48
C HIS A 284 7.19 1.49 4.75
N ALA A 285 8.34 1.90 4.19
CA ALA A 285 9.33 1.06 3.56
C ALA A 285 10.72 1.72 3.61
N LEU A 286 11.77 0.91 3.50
CA LEU A 286 13.15 1.37 3.31
C LEU A 286 13.65 0.87 1.97
N LEU A 287 14.16 1.77 1.13
CA LEU A 287 14.58 1.48 -0.23
C LEU A 287 16.05 1.07 -0.29
N ALA A 288 16.46 0.38 -1.36
CA ALA A 288 17.82 -0.13 -1.50
C ALA A 288 18.89 0.97 -1.55
N ASN A 289 18.55 2.19 -1.98
CA ASN A 289 19.44 3.35 -1.92
C ASN A 289 19.48 4.02 -0.53
N GLY A 290 18.86 3.42 0.49
CA GLY A 290 18.77 3.97 1.84
C GLY A 290 17.70 5.05 2.02
N TYR A 291 16.89 5.34 1.00
CA TYR A 291 15.80 6.30 1.13
C TYR A 291 14.69 5.76 2.02
N VAL A 292 14.14 6.62 2.86
CA VAL A 292 13.03 6.28 3.75
C VAL A 292 11.73 6.70 3.12
N MET A 293 10.88 5.71 2.81
CA MET A 293 9.52 5.97 2.35
C MET A 293 8.58 5.97 3.57
N SER A 294 7.91 7.08 3.84
CA SER A 294 6.91 7.17 4.91
C SER A 294 5.82 8.16 4.54
N ARG A 295 4.94 8.50 5.50
CA ARG A 295 3.84 9.43 5.30
C ARG A 295 4.36 10.78 4.78
N VAL A 296 3.64 11.38 3.83
CA VAL A 296 3.95 12.72 3.34
C VAL A 296 4.21 13.68 4.51
N GLY A 297 5.31 14.44 4.47
CA GLY A 297 5.74 15.31 5.57
C GLY A 297 6.85 14.71 6.44
N THR A 298 7.18 13.42 6.27
CA THR A 298 8.33 12.79 6.94
C THR A 298 9.64 13.43 6.46
N SER A 299 9.77 13.65 5.15
CA SER A 299 10.95 14.29 4.57
C SER A 299 11.11 15.74 5.05
N GLN A 300 9.99 16.46 5.16
CA GLN A 300 9.96 17.82 5.69
C GLN A 300 10.40 17.86 7.16
N ILE A 301 9.92 16.91 7.97
CA ILE A 301 10.34 16.82 9.38
C ILE A 301 11.83 16.52 9.49
N ALA A 302 12.32 15.55 8.73
CA ALA A 302 13.73 15.19 8.74
C ALA A 302 14.64 16.37 8.32
N LEU A 303 14.24 17.10 7.27
CA LEU A 303 14.97 18.27 6.78
C LEU A 303 15.05 19.38 7.84
N VAL A 304 13.92 19.75 8.45
CA VAL A 304 13.90 20.83 9.45
C VAL A 304 14.60 20.37 10.72
N ALA A 305 14.41 19.12 11.17
CA ALA A 305 15.13 18.56 12.32
C ALA A 305 16.65 18.63 12.12
N ARG A 306 17.15 18.30 10.92
CA ARG A 306 18.57 18.43 10.56
C ARG A 306 19.06 19.87 10.68
N ALA A 307 18.27 20.85 10.24
CA ALA A 307 18.62 22.27 10.36
C ALA A 307 18.74 22.75 11.82
N PHE A 308 18.02 22.12 12.75
CA PHE A 308 18.12 22.37 14.20
C PHE A 308 19.07 21.41 14.92
N ASN A 309 19.84 20.58 14.19
CA ASN A 309 20.75 19.56 14.73
C ASN A 309 20.06 18.54 15.65
N VAL A 310 18.78 18.24 15.41
CA VAL A 310 18.03 17.22 16.14
C VAL A 310 18.15 15.89 15.40
N PRO A 311 18.61 14.80 16.06
CA PRO A 311 18.80 13.52 15.41
C PRO A 311 17.47 12.86 15.03
N VAL A 312 17.45 12.25 13.85
CA VAL A 312 16.28 11.58 13.26
C VAL A 312 16.49 10.07 13.28
N LEU A 313 15.68 9.38 14.08
CA LEU A 313 15.71 7.93 14.26
C LEU A 313 14.48 7.31 13.59
N VAL A 314 14.72 6.43 12.63
CA VAL A 314 13.67 5.72 11.88
C VAL A 314 13.56 4.28 12.39
N CYS A 315 12.38 3.89 12.84
CA CYS A 315 12.08 2.53 13.26
C CYS A 315 11.38 1.77 12.13
N CYS A 316 11.95 0.65 11.70
CA CYS A 316 11.44 -0.15 10.59
C CYS A 316 11.80 -1.62 10.74
N GLU A 317 10.83 -2.51 10.58
CA GLU A 317 11.04 -3.95 10.51
C GLU A 317 11.70 -4.35 9.18
N THR A 318 12.61 -5.32 9.21
CA THR A 318 13.37 -5.74 8.02
C THR A 318 12.49 -6.24 6.87
N TYR A 319 11.32 -6.83 7.15
CA TYR A 319 10.41 -7.31 6.10
C TYR A 319 9.78 -6.18 5.26
N LYS A 320 9.92 -4.92 5.67
CA LYS A 320 9.49 -3.74 4.90
C LYS A 320 10.57 -3.18 3.97
N PHE A 321 11.75 -3.79 3.95
CA PHE A 321 12.83 -3.37 3.08
C PHE A 321 12.48 -3.69 1.63
N CYS A 322 12.86 -2.82 0.71
CA CYS A 322 12.52 -2.95 -0.70
C CYS A 322 13.78 -2.88 -1.56
N GLU A 323 13.91 -3.82 -2.50
CA GLU A 323 14.95 -3.81 -3.53
C GLU A 323 14.77 -2.66 -4.54
N ARG A 324 13.56 -2.10 -4.62
CA ARG A 324 13.29 -0.96 -5.50
C ARG A 324 14.07 0.25 -5.02
N VAL A 325 14.53 1.03 -6.00
CA VAL A 325 15.17 2.32 -5.81
C VAL A 325 14.24 3.39 -6.39
N GLN A 326 14.05 4.45 -5.61
CA GLN A 326 13.29 5.63 -6.01
C GLN A 326 13.96 6.84 -5.34
N THR A 327 14.16 7.89 -6.12
CA THR A 327 14.86 9.12 -5.69
C THR A 327 13.90 10.28 -5.50
N ASP A 328 12.74 10.25 -6.15
CA ASP A 328 11.70 11.28 -6.07
C ASP A 328 10.42 10.75 -5.42
N SER A 329 9.46 11.62 -5.13
CA SER A 329 8.14 11.21 -4.62
C SER A 329 7.07 11.13 -5.72
N PHE A 330 7.48 11.10 -7.00
CA PHE A 330 6.60 11.25 -8.16
C PHE A 330 6.39 9.93 -8.91
N VAL A 331 7.45 9.17 -9.16
CA VAL A 331 7.43 7.99 -10.04
C VAL A 331 6.48 6.91 -9.51
N SER A 332 6.47 6.68 -8.20
CA SER A 332 5.62 5.69 -7.56
C SER A 332 5.11 6.21 -6.22
N ASN A 333 3.81 6.50 -6.15
CA ASN A 333 3.15 7.01 -4.95
C ASN A 333 1.68 6.53 -4.90
N GLU A 334 1.01 6.79 -3.78
CA GLU A 334 -0.43 6.59 -3.62
C GLU A 334 -1.09 7.98 -3.59
N LEU A 335 -2.09 8.17 -4.48
CA LEU A 335 -2.97 9.34 -4.47
C LEU A 335 -4.17 9.03 -3.59
N ASP A 336 -4.47 9.91 -2.64
CA ASP A 336 -5.64 9.78 -1.78
C ASP A 336 -6.87 10.46 -2.42
N ASP A 337 -8.00 10.41 -1.71
CA ASP A 337 -9.25 11.02 -2.19
C ASP A 337 -9.10 12.56 -2.23
N PRO A 338 -9.20 13.22 -3.40
CA PRO A 338 -9.07 14.68 -3.49
C PRO A 338 -10.09 15.43 -2.63
N ASP A 339 -11.28 14.85 -2.41
CA ASP A 339 -12.35 15.45 -1.61
C ASP A 339 -11.95 15.61 -0.13
N ASP A 340 -10.99 14.82 0.37
CA ASP A 340 -10.51 14.92 1.76
C ASP A 340 -9.81 16.26 2.07
N LEU A 341 -9.35 16.98 1.05
CA LEU A 341 -8.75 18.30 1.23
C LEU A 341 -9.79 19.38 1.53
N MET A 342 -11.06 19.13 1.23
CA MET A 342 -12.14 20.06 1.53
C MET A 342 -12.32 20.22 3.04
N VAL A 343 -12.53 21.45 3.49
CA VAL A 343 -12.86 21.75 4.89
C VAL A 343 -14.07 22.65 4.93
N THR A 344 -15.07 22.26 5.70
CA THR A 344 -16.17 23.14 6.06
C THR A 344 -15.76 23.99 7.25
N ARG A 345 -15.68 25.30 7.06
CA ARG A 345 -15.44 26.28 8.14
C ARG A 345 -16.63 27.22 8.24
N LYS A 346 -17.22 27.33 9.43
CA LYS A 346 -18.40 28.17 9.68
C LYS A 346 -19.55 27.89 8.70
N GLY A 347 -19.81 26.61 8.42
CA GLY A 347 -20.86 26.17 7.50
C GLY A 347 -20.58 26.39 5.99
N LYS A 348 -19.39 26.88 5.62
CA LYS A 348 -19.00 27.08 4.21
C LYS A 348 -17.87 26.15 3.81
N THR A 349 -18.03 25.47 2.67
CA THR A 349 -17.00 24.62 2.05
C THR A 349 -16.53 25.29 0.76
N GLN A 350 -15.38 25.94 0.79
CA GLN A 350 -14.91 26.75 -0.34
C GLN A 350 -14.59 25.95 -1.61
N LEU A 351 -14.23 24.67 -1.44
CA LEU A 351 -13.79 23.80 -2.52
C LEU A 351 -14.86 22.78 -2.96
N GLU A 352 -16.13 22.95 -2.56
CA GLU A 352 -17.18 21.95 -2.79
C GLU A 352 -17.38 21.61 -4.28
N ASN A 353 -17.35 22.62 -5.16
CA ASN A 353 -17.57 22.47 -6.60
C ASN A 353 -16.25 22.45 -7.39
N TRP A 354 -15.17 21.92 -6.80
CA TRP A 354 -13.86 21.94 -7.46
C TRP A 354 -13.84 21.18 -8.80
N HIS A 355 -14.72 20.18 -8.97
CA HIS A 355 -14.89 19.41 -10.20
C HIS A 355 -15.40 20.23 -11.40
N ASP A 356 -16.18 21.29 -11.14
CA ASP A 356 -16.76 22.13 -12.18
C ASP A 356 -15.75 23.16 -12.72
N VAL A 357 -14.63 23.34 -12.02
CA VAL A 357 -13.59 24.32 -12.34
C VAL A 357 -12.44 23.62 -13.08
N SER A 358 -12.43 23.73 -14.40
CA SER A 358 -11.43 23.08 -15.28
C SER A 358 -9.97 23.43 -14.98
N SER A 359 -9.71 24.59 -14.34
CA SER A 359 -8.38 25.04 -13.93
C SER A 359 -7.97 24.62 -12.51
N LEU A 360 -8.79 23.84 -11.80
CA LEU A 360 -8.56 23.44 -10.41
C LEU A 360 -8.38 21.93 -10.29
N GLY A 361 -7.25 21.51 -9.73
CA GLY A 361 -6.98 20.12 -9.36
C GLY A 361 -6.65 20.01 -7.89
N LEU A 362 -7.24 19.02 -7.21
CA LEU A 362 -6.91 18.69 -5.82
C LEU A 362 -5.98 17.49 -5.77
N LEU A 363 -4.90 17.61 -5.00
CA LEU A 363 -3.85 16.60 -4.92
C LEU A 363 -3.40 16.40 -3.47
N ASN A 364 -3.50 15.17 -2.99
CA ASN A 364 -3.00 14.73 -1.70
C ASN A 364 -2.21 13.42 -1.85
N LEU A 365 -0.89 13.54 -1.84
CA LEU A 365 0.01 12.39 -1.81
C LEU A 365 -0.04 11.72 -0.43
N VAL A 366 0.06 10.39 -0.39
CA VAL A 366 0.09 9.65 0.87
C VAL A 366 1.52 9.47 1.39
N TYR A 367 2.49 9.32 0.51
CA TYR A 367 3.88 9.05 0.87
C TYR A 367 4.86 10.08 0.32
N ASP A 368 5.99 10.21 0.99
CA ASP A 368 7.19 10.88 0.47
C ASP A 368 8.42 9.98 0.67
N VAL A 369 9.49 10.29 -0.07
CA VAL A 369 10.80 9.67 0.10
C VAL A 369 11.76 10.66 0.74
N THR A 370 12.45 10.22 1.78
CA THR A 370 13.43 11.02 2.53
C THR A 370 14.83 10.54 2.19
N PRO A 371 15.71 11.42 1.69
CA PRO A 371 17.12 11.09 1.46
C PRO A 371 17.82 10.58 2.74
N PRO A 372 18.78 9.64 2.60
CA PRO A 372 19.48 9.06 3.75
C PRO A 372 20.29 10.11 4.53
N ASP A 373 20.69 11.21 3.90
CA ASP A 373 21.47 12.29 4.53
C ASP A 373 20.73 13.01 5.67
N PHE A 374 19.39 12.89 5.71
CA PHE A 374 18.54 13.47 6.76
C PHE A 374 18.13 12.45 7.83
N VAL A 375 18.66 11.22 7.77
CA VAL A 375 18.31 10.15 8.69
C VAL A 375 19.57 9.59 9.32
N ASP A 376 19.72 9.83 10.62
CA ASP A 376 20.95 9.46 11.34
C ASP A 376 21.02 7.97 11.67
N LEU A 377 19.87 7.35 11.95
CA LEU A 377 19.83 5.95 12.39
C LEU A 377 18.56 5.22 11.95
N VAL A 378 18.73 3.98 11.51
CA VAL A 378 17.64 3.02 11.30
C VAL A 378 17.70 1.94 12.38
N ILE A 379 16.62 1.83 13.15
CA ILE A 379 16.47 0.79 14.17
C ILE A 379 15.64 -0.35 13.60
N THR A 380 16.26 -1.52 13.48
CA THR A 380 15.66 -2.75 12.96
C THR A 380 15.70 -3.88 13.98
N ASP A 381 15.05 -5.00 13.65
CA ASP A 381 15.10 -6.24 14.41
C ASP A 381 16.49 -6.90 14.44
N LEU A 382 17.39 -6.50 13.54
CA LEU A 382 18.80 -6.91 13.55
C LEU A 382 19.71 -5.98 14.37
N GLY A 383 19.15 -4.88 14.88
CA GLY A 383 19.88 -3.84 15.59
C GLY A 383 19.89 -2.51 14.85
N MET A 384 20.82 -1.65 15.26
CA MET A 384 20.94 -0.28 14.77
C MET A 384 21.91 -0.22 13.59
N ILE A 385 21.43 0.25 12.44
CA ILE A 385 22.20 0.31 11.19
C ILE A 385 22.04 1.68 10.53
N PRO A 386 23.02 2.12 9.72
CA PRO A 386 22.82 3.28 8.86
C PRO A 386 21.89 2.94 7.69
N CYS A 387 21.26 3.96 7.10
CA CYS A 387 20.36 3.82 5.95
C CYS A 387 21.01 3.08 4.75
N THR A 388 22.31 3.26 4.54
CA THR A 388 23.05 2.65 3.42
C THR A 388 23.25 1.14 3.57
N SER A 389 23.00 0.57 4.75
CA SER A 389 23.13 -0.88 4.98
C SER A 389 21.90 -1.70 4.57
N VAL A 390 20.84 -1.06 4.07
CA VAL A 390 19.60 -1.75 3.64
C VAL A 390 19.85 -2.89 2.64
N PRO A 391 20.65 -2.72 1.56
CA PRO A 391 20.96 -3.81 0.63
C PRO A 391 21.72 -4.97 1.25
N VAL A 392 22.58 -4.69 2.24
CA VAL A 392 23.34 -5.72 2.95
C VAL A 392 22.39 -6.61 3.73
N VAL A 393 21.44 -6.02 4.44
CA VAL A 393 20.40 -6.75 5.17
C VAL A 393 19.53 -7.57 4.23
N LEU A 394 19.11 -7.00 3.09
CA LEU A 394 18.34 -7.73 2.07
C LEU A 394 19.12 -8.96 1.58
N ARG A 395 20.41 -8.82 1.28
CA ARG A 395 21.26 -9.93 0.84
C ARG A 395 21.38 -11.02 1.91
N VAL A 396 21.63 -10.66 3.17
CA VAL A 396 21.74 -11.64 4.26
C VAL A 396 20.42 -12.38 4.47
N LYS A 397 19.29 -11.66 4.47
CA LYS A 397 17.95 -12.27 4.62
C LYS A 397 17.59 -13.18 3.45
N ASN A 398 17.98 -12.83 2.23
CA ASN A 398 17.75 -13.64 1.04
C ASN A 398 18.54 -14.96 1.13
N LEU A 399 19.81 -14.90 1.55
CA LEU A 399 20.64 -16.09 1.78
C LEU A 399 20.07 -17.01 2.88
N GLU A 400 19.63 -16.45 4.01
CA GLU A 400 18.96 -17.23 5.08
C GLU A 400 17.68 -17.91 4.60
N ARG A 401 17.01 -17.32 3.60
CA ARG A 401 15.79 -17.85 2.99
C ARG A 401 16.07 -18.78 1.80
N GLY A 402 17.34 -19.05 1.47
CA GLY A 402 17.75 -19.87 0.34
C GLY A 402 17.42 -19.26 -1.03
N GLU A 403 17.67 -17.96 -1.20
CA GLU A 403 17.60 -17.22 -2.48
C GLU A 403 18.98 -16.91 -3.06
#